data_AF-A0A858B374-F1
#
_entry.id   AF-A0A858B374-F1
#
_cell.length_a   1.000
_cell.length_b   1.000
_cell.length_c   1.000
_cell.angle_alpha   90.00
_cell.angle_beta   90.00
_cell.angle_gamma   90.00
#
_symmetry.space_group_name_H-M   'P 1'
#
loop_
_entity.id
_entity.type
_entity.pdbx_description
1 polymer ?
#
loop_
_entity_poly.entity_id
_entity_poly.type
_entity_poly.pdbx_seq_one_letter_code
_entity_poly.pdbx_strand_id
1 'polypeptide(L)'
;MAGAIRNQFNLVGNTVNNGTTAGTEGGGAPGGGSTGADSATVQAAIAKDAKDWTLDEQKAVAEDIAAKGEASPAYAKAKAAMDAGTKFSMKLTNGKTLEYRIVGINHDDLADGSGKAGLTFEATNTVLDAQRMNATGTNVGGWDKSELRSRLNSGDLWSLLPAEIQSKVKSVKKMTDNKGGGTAGTPSVTTDKIFLLSTTEVYGDMQSDGVQYEFYKSKGVTTSNYSGASSRWHHWTRSVTPSASTGFRFVVGNGDWDYSNATGVPYVFPAFSF
;
A
#
# COMPACT_ATOMS: atom_id res chain seq x y z
N MET A 1 6.47 81.64 -21.50
CA MET A 1 5.08 81.14 -21.61
C MET A 1 5.11 79.63 -21.35
N ALA A 2 4.37 79.17 -20.34
CA ALA A 2 4.06 77.78 -19.93
C ALA A 2 5.26 76.83 -19.64
N GLY A 3 5.34 76.04 -18.55
CA GLY A 3 4.44 75.75 -17.43
C GLY A 3 5.13 74.68 -16.54
N ALA A 4 4.99 74.79 -15.22
CA ALA A 4 5.52 73.88 -14.19
C ALA A 4 4.75 72.52 -14.17
N ILE A 5 5.17 71.43 -13.53
CA ILE A 5 5.28 71.18 -12.06
C ILE A 5 5.98 69.81 -11.82
N ARG A 6 6.75 69.74 -10.72
CA ARG A 6 7.46 68.58 -10.13
C ARG A 6 6.50 67.60 -9.42
N ASN A 7 6.85 66.31 -9.33
CA ASN A 7 6.60 65.56 -8.10
C ASN A 7 7.63 64.45 -7.85
N GLN A 8 8.18 64.42 -6.64
CA GLN A 8 9.10 63.42 -6.12
C GLN A 8 8.34 62.49 -5.17
N PHE A 9 8.63 61.18 -5.19
CA PHE A 9 8.29 60.30 -4.07
C PHE A 9 9.41 59.28 -3.82
N ASN A 10 10.00 59.39 -2.62
CA ASN A 10 10.92 58.44 -2.02
C ASN A 10 10.16 57.44 -1.14
N LEU A 11 10.67 56.21 -1.18
CA LEU A 11 10.65 55.11 -0.19
C LEU A 11 9.92 55.33 1.16
N VAL A 12 8.99 54.42 1.51
CA VAL A 12 8.66 54.04 2.90
C VAL A 12 8.33 52.55 2.96
N GLY A 13 9.04 51.80 3.80
CA GLY A 13 8.73 50.42 4.16
C GLY A 13 7.71 50.38 5.31
N ASN A 14 6.68 49.54 5.18
CA ASN A 14 5.70 49.33 6.23
C ASN A 14 5.92 47.98 6.93
N THR A 15 6.31 48.08 8.19
CA THR A 15 6.12 47.07 9.24
C THR A 15 4.63 46.93 9.53
N VAL A 16 4.10 45.70 9.60
CA VAL A 16 2.77 45.43 10.17
C VAL A 16 2.94 44.49 11.36
N ASN A 17 2.76 45.07 12.55
CA ASN A 17 2.48 44.35 13.79
C ASN A 17 0.99 44.03 13.84
N ASN A 18 0.64 42.78 14.15
CA ASN A 18 -0.71 42.46 14.61
C ASN A 18 -0.61 41.64 15.89
N GLY A 19 -0.91 42.30 17.02
CA GLY A 19 -1.21 41.65 18.28
C GLY A 19 -2.69 41.81 18.59
N THR A 20 -3.38 40.71 18.87
CA THR A 20 -4.67 40.74 19.56
C THR A 20 -4.82 39.52 20.48
N THR A 21 -4.69 39.85 21.76
CA THR A 21 -5.29 39.38 23.01
C THR A 21 -6.20 38.13 23.07
N ALA A 22 -6.01 37.43 24.19
CA ALA A 22 -6.64 36.23 24.69
C ALA A 22 -8.18 36.21 24.80
N GLY A 23 -8.73 35.02 24.61
CA GLY A 23 -10.00 34.53 25.17
C GLY A 23 -9.88 33.02 25.38
N THR A 24 -9.82 32.59 26.63
CA THR A 24 -9.74 31.18 27.05
C THR A 24 -11.14 30.70 27.38
N GLU A 25 -11.58 29.55 26.85
CA GLU A 25 -12.33 28.51 27.58
C GLU A 25 -12.72 27.32 26.68
N GLY A 26 -12.37 26.11 27.13
CA GLY A 26 -13.22 24.91 27.02
C GLY A 26 -13.19 24.09 25.72
N GLY A 27 -12.51 22.94 25.75
CA GLY A 27 -12.81 21.82 24.84
C GLY A 27 -11.57 21.05 24.37
N GLY A 28 -11.08 20.14 25.21
CA GLY A 28 -9.96 19.28 24.87
C GLY A 28 -10.28 18.34 23.70
N ALA A 29 -9.54 18.50 22.61
CA ALA A 29 -9.26 17.45 21.65
C ALA A 29 -7.74 17.36 21.52
N PRO A 30 -7.10 16.18 21.68
CA PRO A 30 -5.72 16.02 21.29
C PRO A 30 -5.67 15.91 19.77
N GLY A 31 -5.89 17.04 19.08
CA GLY A 31 -5.50 17.21 17.70
C GLY A 31 -3.99 17.34 17.67
N GLY A 32 -3.29 16.20 17.64
CA GLY A 32 -1.85 16.11 17.44
C GLY A 32 -1.45 16.49 16.02
N GLY A 33 -1.84 17.69 15.58
CA GLY A 33 -1.35 18.30 14.35
C GLY A 33 -0.06 19.05 14.65
N SER A 34 1.08 18.36 14.57
CA SER A 34 2.38 19.02 14.56
C SER A 34 2.70 19.48 13.14
N THR A 35 2.25 20.69 12.80
CA THR A 35 2.54 21.39 11.54
C THR A 35 3.81 22.26 11.62
N GLY A 36 4.85 21.85 12.37
CA GLY A 36 5.99 22.75 12.69
C GLY A 36 7.35 22.43 12.06
N ALA A 37 7.61 21.20 11.69
CA ALA A 37 8.83 20.74 11.02
C ALA A 37 8.47 19.40 10.38
N ASP A 38 8.93 19.11 9.16
CA ASP A 38 8.89 17.73 8.67
C ASP A 38 9.40 16.82 9.79
N SER A 39 8.58 15.86 10.24
CA SER A 39 8.86 15.04 11.43
C SER A 39 10.33 14.63 11.45
N ALA A 40 11.04 14.84 12.56
CA ALA A 40 12.47 14.55 12.65
C ALA A 40 12.80 13.10 12.19
N THR A 41 11.85 12.18 12.36
CA THR A 41 11.90 10.81 11.85
C THR A 41 11.89 10.74 10.32
N VAL A 42 11.05 11.54 9.64
CA VAL A 42 11.03 11.65 8.18
C VAL A 42 12.36 12.24 7.69
N GLN A 43 12.85 13.28 8.36
CA GLN A 43 14.14 13.90 8.02
C GLN A 43 15.32 12.92 8.20
N ALA A 44 15.32 12.11 9.26
CA ALA A 44 16.28 11.04 9.45
C ALA A 44 16.17 9.95 8.37
N ALA A 45 14.95 9.55 8.00
CA ALA A 45 14.72 8.58 6.94
C ALA A 45 15.24 9.07 5.58
N ILE A 46 14.97 10.32 5.20
CA ILE A 46 15.46 10.87 3.92
C ILE A 46 16.97 11.09 3.89
N ALA A 47 17.63 11.20 5.04
CA ALA A 47 19.09 11.38 5.12
C ALA A 47 19.87 10.08 4.85
N LYS A 48 19.25 8.90 4.96
CA LYS A 48 19.88 7.59 4.77
C LYS A 48 19.27 6.79 3.62
N ASP A 49 19.91 5.69 3.24
CA ASP A 49 19.38 4.83 2.19
C ASP A 49 18.06 4.19 2.61
N ALA A 50 17.12 4.05 1.66
CA ALA A 50 15.80 3.50 1.94
C ALA A 50 15.87 2.07 2.50
N LYS A 51 16.83 1.26 2.05
CA LYS A 51 17.07 -0.10 2.58
C LYS A 51 17.31 -0.15 4.09
N ASP A 52 17.74 0.96 4.70
CA ASP A 52 18.05 1.06 6.13
C ASP A 52 16.93 1.73 6.94
N TRP A 53 15.76 1.97 6.34
CA TRP A 53 14.60 2.47 7.08
C TRP A 53 14.08 1.44 8.07
N THR A 54 14.01 1.86 9.33
CA THR A 54 13.31 1.16 10.40
C THR A 54 11.80 1.16 10.14
N LEU A 55 11.06 0.34 10.89
CA LEU A 55 9.59 0.32 10.79
C LEU A 55 8.94 1.64 11.20
N ASP A 56 9.49 2.31 12.22
CA ASP A 56 9.01 3.63 12.64
C ASP A 56 9.22 4.68 11.55
N GLU A 57 10.34 4.62 10.83
CA GLU A 57 10.61 5.50 9.69
C GLU A 57 9.75 5.16 8.48
N GLN A 58 9.54 3.88 8.17
CA GLN A 58 8.61 3.46 7.11
C GLN A 58 7.20 3.99 7.37
N LYS A 59 6.72 3.88 8.63
CA LYS A 59 5.43 4.44 9.04
C LYS A 59 5.41 5.97 8.96
N ALA A 60 6.43 6.66 9.47
CA ALA A 60 6.49 8.12 9.44
C ALA A 60 6.52 8.67 8.00
N VAL A 61 7.27 8.02 7.11
CA VAL A 61 7.29 8.35 5.68
C VAL A 61 5.91 8.11 5.05
N ALA A 62 5.26 6.99 5.36
CA ALA A 62 3.91 6.73 4.86
C ALA A 62 2.91 7.79 5.34
N GLU A 63 2.90 8.14 6.63
CA GLU A 63 1.99 9.16 7.16
C GLU A 63 2.24 10.56 6.55
N ASP A 64 3.52 10.91 6.31
CA ASP A 64 3.86 12.18 5.65
C ASP A 64 3.43 12.21 4.17
N ILE A 65 3.61 11.09 3.45
CA ILE A 65 3.14 10.94 2.06
C ILE A 65 1.61 10.92 1.98
N ALA A 66 0.92 10.26 2.91
CA ALA A 66 -0.54 10.25 2.99
C ALA A 66 -1.10 11.67 3.19
N ALA A 67 -0.43 12.48 4.02
CA ALA A 67 -0.85 13.84 4.30
C ALA A 67 -0.52 14.84 3.17
N LYS A 68 0.66 14.71 2.54
CA LYS A 68 1.20 15.73 1.61
C LYS A 68 1.19 15.31 0.14
N GLY A 69 0.88 14.05 -0.17
CA GLY A 69 0.95 13.59 -1.54
C GLY A 69 2.37 13.61 -2.10
N GLU A 70 2.49 13.99 -3.37
CA GLU A 70 3.77 14.21 -4.05
C GLU A 70 4.57 15.40 -3.47
N ALA A 71 3.93 16.27 -2.69
CA ALA A 71 4.61 17.38 -2.02
C ALA A 71 5.38 16.94 -0.75
N SER A 72 5.27 15.68 -0.34
CA SER A 72 6.10 15.14 0.74
C SER A 72 7.58 15.17 0.34
N PRO A 73 8.49 15.66 1.21
CA PRO A 73 9.93 15.58 0.95
C PRO A 73 10.45 14.14 0.84
N ALA A 74 9.71 13.16 1.36
CA ALA A 74 10.07 11.75 1.27
C ALA A 74 9.57 11.05 -0.01
N TYR A 75 8.65 11.67 -0.77
CA TYR A 75 8.01 11.04 -1.93
C TYR A 75 9.02 10.57 -2.98
N ALA A 76 9.95 11.45 -3.38
CA ALA A 76 10.96 11.11 -4.37
C ALA A 76 11.84 9.92 -3.95
N LYS A 77 12.19 9.84 -2.66
CA LYS A 77 13.00 8.73 -2.12
C LYS A 77 12.21 7.43 -2.03
N ALA A 78 10.94 7.48 -1.60
CA ALA A 78 10.05 6.32 -1.60
C ALA A 78 9.81 5.80 -3.03
N LYS A 79 9.60 6.70 -4.00
CA LYS A 79 9.45 6.34 -5.41
C LYS A 79 10.70 5.71 -5.98
N ALA A 80 11.89 6.27 -5.73
CA ALA A 80 13.16 5.67 -6.14
C ALA A 80 13.36 4.27 -5.52
N ALA A 81 13.01 4.10 -4.24
CA ALA A 81 13.08 2.81 -3.55
C ALA A 81 12.15 1.76 -4.17
N MET A 82 10.91 2.16 -4.51
CA MET A 82 9.92 1.33 -5.21
C MET A 82 10.42 0.94 -6.61
N ASP A 83 10.84 1.90 -7.43
CA ASP A 83 11.29 1.62 -8.81
C ASP A 83 12.52 0.70 -8.83
N ALA A 84 13.41 0.84 -7.86
CA ALA A 84 14.57 -0.03 -7.66
C ALA A 84 14.21 -1.42 -7.10
N GLY A 85 13.00 -1.62 -6.57
CA GLY A 85 12.60 -2.85 -5.89
C GLY A 85 13.38 -3.06 -4.58
N THR A 86 13.67 -1.97 -3.87
CA THR A 86 14.42 -1.99 -2.60
C THR A 86 13.72 -2.91 -1.60
N LYS A 87 14.48 -3.87 -1.06
CA LYS A 87 13.98 -4.82 -0.08
C LYS A 87 14.22 -4.31 1.34
N PHE A 88 13.17 -4.41 2.15
CA PHE A 88 13.18 -4.30 3.59
C PHE A 88 13.03 -5.70 4.19
N SER A 89 13.30 -5.83 5.48
CA SER A 89 13.11 -7.11 6.16
C SER A 89 12.61 -6.96 7.58
N MET A 90 11.90 -7.98 8.06
CA MET A 90 11.47 -8.10 9.45
C MET A 90 11.51 -9.56 9.88
N LYS A 91 11.77 -9.81 11.16
CA LYS A 91 11.74 -11.17 11.73
C LYS A 91 10.31 -11.50 12.17
N LEU A 92 9.77 -12.62 11.73
CA LEU A 92 8.49 -13.17 12.16
C LEU A 92 8.61 -13.82 13.55
N THR A 93 7.47 -14.04 14.22
CA THR A 93 7.43 -14.69 15.55
C THR A 93 7.97 -16.12 15.54
N ASN A 94 7.94 -16.79 14.38
CA ASN A 94 8.54 -18.12 14.17
C ASN A 94 10.04 -18.09 13.86
N GLY A 95 10.67 -16.92 13.91
CA GLY A 95 12.10 -16.73 13.69
C GLY A 95 12.55 -16.61 12.23
N LYS A 96 11.67 -16.82 11.25
CA LYS A 96 11.96 -16.59 9.83
C LYS A 96 11.98 -15.10 9.49
N THR A 97 12.67 -14.70 8.42
CA THR A 97 12.76 -13.29 7.99
C THR A 97 11.89 -13.04 6.76
N LEU A 98 10.85 -12.23 6.90
CA LEU A 98 10.04 -11.75 5.79
C LEU A 98 10.80 -10.65 5.06
N GLU A 99 10.95 -10.79 3.74
CA GLU A 99 11.46 -9.75 2.86
C GLU A 99 10.29 -9.11 2.12
N TYR A 100 10.25 -7.79 2.03
CA TYR A 100 9.16 -7.05 1.38
C TYR A 100 9.67 -5.78 0.71
N ARG A 101 8.89 -5.21 -0.20
CA ARG A 101 9.23 -3.99 -0.97
C ARG A 101 8.03 -3.06 -1.04
N ILE A 102 8.25 -1.78 -1.34
CA ILE A 102 7.16 -0.88 -1.70
C ILE A 102 6.60 -1.33 -3.06
N VAL A 103 5.28 -1.47 -3.14
CA VAL A 103 4.56 -1.79 -4.39
C VAL A 103 3.67 -0.63 -4.84
N GLY A 104 3.22 0.22 -3.90
CA GLY A 104 2.45 1.42 -4.22
C GLY A 104 2.67 2.58 -3.26
N ILE A 105 2.37 3.78 -3.75
CA ILE A 105 2.52 5.05 -3.04
C ILE A 105 1.23 5.86 -3.23
N ASN A 106 0.54 6.23 -2.16
CA ASN A 106 -0.80 6.84 -2.22
C ASN A 106 -1.77 6.08 -3.15
N HIS A 107 -1.76 4.75 -3.04
CA HIS A 107 -2.56 3.88 -3.89
C HIS A 107 -3.90 3.55 -3.21
N ASP A 108 -3.81 2.89 -2.06
CA ASP A 108 -4.94 2.27 -1.37
C ASP A 108 -5.73 3.26 -0.52
N ASP A 109 -7.06 3.16 -0.56
CA ASP A 109 -7.93 3.94 0.32
C ASP A 109 -8.02 3.28 1.70
N LEU A 110 -7.82 4.06 2.76
CA LEU A 110 -7.98 3.60 4.13
C LEU A 110 -9.44 3.27 4.43
N ALA A 111 -9.64 2.21 5.21
CA ALA A 111 -10.97 1.72 5.53
C ALA A 111 -11.75 2.64 6.48
N ASP A 112 -11.05 3.40 7.32
CA ASP A 112 -11.63 4.40 8.23
C ASP A 112 -12.09 5.69 7.54
N GLY A 113 -11.80 5.83 6.24
CA GLY A 113 -12.19 6.99 5.45
C GLY A 113 -11.29 8.22 5.63
N SER A 114 -10.13 8.09 6.29
CA SER A 114 -9.22 9.23 6.52
C SER A 114 -8.39 9.62 5.29
N GLY A 115 -8.59 8.98 4.15
CA GLY A 115 -7.87 9.24 2.90
C GLY A 115 -7.15 8.00 2.39
N LYS A 116 -5.96 8.20 1.81
CA LYS A 116 -5.14 7.12 1.25
C LYS A 116 -4.04 6.70 2.21
N ALA A 117 -3.67 5.43 2.17
CA ALA A 117 -2.45 4.94 2.79
C ALA A 117 -1.24 5.47 2.02
N GLY A 118 -0.19 5.89 2.72
CA GLY A 118 0.94 6.55 2.09
C GLY A 118 1.82 5.58 1.33
N LEU A 119 2.06 4.40 1.91
CA LEU A 119 2.85 3.32 1.33
C LEU A 119 2.12 1.98 1.46
N THR A 120 2.15 1.21 0.37
CA THR A 120 1.77 -0.20 0.36
C THR A 120 2.98 -1.05 0.05
N PHE A 121 3.14 -2.13 0.80
CA PHE A 121 4.24 -3.07 0.69
C PHE A 121 3.74 -4.43 0.23
N GLU A 122 4.62 -5.19 -0.44
CA GLU A 122 4.38 -6.57 -0.86
C GLU A 122 5.57 -7.44 -0.45
N ALA A 123 5.30 -8.61 0.11
CA ALA A 123 6.32 -9.61 0.39
C ALA A 123 6.97 -10.14 -0.90
N THR A 124 8.24 -10.52 -0.82
CA THR A 124 9.05 -10.95 -1.98
C THR A 124 9.69 -12.32 -1.79
N ASN A 125 9.35 -13.01 -0.70
CA ASN A 125 9.89 -14.33 -0.36
C ASN A 125 8.83 -15.28 0.21
N THR A 126 9.20 -16.55 0.38
CA THR A 126 8.27 -17.66 0.65
C THR A 126 8.20 -18.06 2.13
N VAL A 127 8.50 -17.16 3.06
CA VAL A 127 8.61 -17.55 4.49
C VAL A 127 7.29 -17.92 5.14
N LEU A 128 6.17 -17.43 4.60
CA LEU A 128 4.81 -17.83 4.97
C LEU A 128 4.34 -19.12 4.26
N ASP A 129 5.22 -19.73 3.48
CA ASP A 129 5.04 -21.01 2.82
C ASP A 129 3.89 -21.07 1.78
N ALA A 130 3.79 -22.21 1.15
CA ALA A 130 2.68 -22.65 0.33
C ALA A 130 1.40 -22.74 1.18
N GLN A 131 0.33 -22.06 0.76
CA GLN A 131 -0.94 -22.05 1.49
C GLN A 131 -2.09 -22.42 0.55
N ARG A 132 -3.09 -23.14 1.06
CA ARG A 132 -4.36 -23.29 0.35
C ARG A 132 -5.22 -22.03 0.49
N MET A 133 -6.03 -21.74 -0.53
CA MET A 133 -7.04 -20.68 -0.45
C MET A 133 -8.21 -21.10 0.45
N ASN A 134 -8.74 -22.32 0.23
CA ASN A 134 -9.87 -22.92 0.95
C ASN A 134 -9.62 -24.42 1.23
N ALA A 135 -10.27 -25.01 2.25
CA ALA A 135 -10.20 -26.45 2.53
C ALA A 135 -10.87 -27.31 1.45
N THR A 136 -11.90 -26.77 0.81
CA THR A 136 -12.65 -27.43 -0.27
C THR A 136 -12.41 -26.74 -1.60
N GLY A 137 -12.51 -27.47 -2.71
CA GLY A 137 -12.29 -26.97 -4.07
C GLY A 137 -13.43 -26.09 -4.57
N THR A 138 -13.67 -24.94 -3.94
CA THR A 138 -14.69 -23.96 -4.34
C THR A 138 -14.11 -22.55 -4.28
N ASN A 139 -14.54 -21.70 -5.20
CA ASN A 139 -14.29 -20.26 -5.15
C ASN A 139 -15.58 -19.44 -4.90
N VAL A 140 -16.68 -20.09 -4.50
CA VAL A 140 -17.93 -19.39 -4.15
C VAL A 140 -17.68 -18.40 -3.03
N GLY A 141 -18.11 -17.15 -3.22
CA GLY A 141 -17.84 -16.05 -2.28
C GLY A 141 -16.45 -15.42 -2.42
N GLY A 142 -15.63 -15.91 -3.36
CA GLY A 142 -14.33 -15.36 -3.72
C GLY A 142 -13.38 -15.14 -2.56
N TRP A 143 -12.61 -14.05 -2.64
CA TRP A 143 -11.65 -13.67 -1.60
C TRP A 143 -12.34 -13.39 -0.25
N ASP A 144 -13.47 -12.69 -0.26
CA ASP A 144 -14.18 -12.28 0.97
C ASP A 144 -14.49 -13.46 1.89
N LYS A 145 -14.89 -14.60 1.30
CA LYS A 145 -15.22 -15.83 2.03
C LYS A 145 -14.08 -16.84 2.13
N SER A 146 -12.89 -16.49 1.66
CA SER A 146 -11.77 -17.43 1.65
C SER A 146 -11.20 -17.69 3.05
N GLU A 147 -10.79 -18.93 3.32
CA GLU A 147 -10.11 -19.29 4.57
C GLU A 147 -8.78 -18.53 4.70
N LEU A 148 -8.03 -18.43 3.59
CA LEU A 148 -6.73 -17.77 3.57
C LEU A 148 -6.82 -16.29 3.99
N ARG A 149 -7.85 -15.56 3.53
CA ARG A 149 -8.10 -14.19 3.96
C ARG A 149 -8.30 -14.10 5.48
N SER A 150 -9.12 -14.97 6.06
CA SER A 150 -9.36 -15.00 7.51
C SER A 150 -8.07 -15.25 8.30
N ARG A 151 -7.25 -16.21 7.83
CA ARG A 151 -5.95 -16.55 8.42
C ARG A 151 -4.96 -15.39 8.38
N LEU A 152 -4.92 -14.65 7.27
CA LEU A 152 -4.06 -13.48 7.09
C LEU A 152 -4.49 -12.25 7.91
N ASN A 153 -5.78 -12.06 8.16
CA ASN A 153 -6.29 -10.85 8.83
C ASN A 153 -6.47 -10.98 10.34
N SER A 154 -6.60 -12.21 10.85
CA SER A 154 -6.88 -12.46 12.27
C SER A 154 -6.44 -13.82 12.80
N GLY A 155 -6.01 -14.74 11.93
CA GLY A 155 -5.71 -16.12 12.31
C GLY A 155 -4.23 -16.39 12.58
N ASP A 156 -3.82 -17.61 12.23
CA ASP A 156 -2.46 -18.12 12.45
C ASP A 156 -1.41 -17.35 11.65
N LEU A 157 -1.68 -17.00 10.40
CA LEU A 157 -0.74 -16.24 9.57
C LEU A 157 -0.60 -14.79 10.05
N TRP A 158 -1.69 -14.15 10.49
CA TRP A 158 -1.63 -12.85 11.17
C TRP A 158 -0.74 -12.90 12.42
N SER A 159 -0.90 -13.97 13.21
CA SER A 159 -0.15 -14.18 14.47
C SER A 159 1.35 -14.42 14.26
N LEU A 160 1.80 -14.68 13.02
CA LEU A 160 3.21 -14.74 12.67
C LEU A 160 3.87 -13.35 12.59
N LEU A 161 3.09 -12.29 12.36
CA LEU A 161 3.59 -10.93 12.33
C LEU A 161 3.91 -10.44 13.75
N PRO A 162 5.06 -9.79 13.99
CA PRO A 162 5.37 -9.22 15.30
C PRO A 162 4.35 -8.15 15.73
N ALA A 163 4.17 -7.99 17.04
CA ALA A 163 3.26 -6.98 17.60
C ALA A 163 3.55 -5.56 17.07
N GLU A 164 4.82 -5.25 16.85
CA GLU A 164 5.24 -3.97 16.29
C GLU A 164 4.62 -3.71 14.90
N ILE A 165 4.58 -4.71 14.02
CA ILE A 165 3.96 -4.59 12.70
C ILE A 165 2.45 -4.59 12.81
N GLN A 166 1.89 -5.48 13.64
CA GLN A 166 0.44 -5.55 13.85
C GLN A 166 -0.14 -4.21 14.32
N SER A 167 0.61 -3.43 15.11
CA SER A 167 0.20 -2.09 15.57
C SER A 167 0.30 -0.98 14.51
N LYS A 168 1.08 -1.19 13.44
CA LYS A 168 1.37 -0.20 12.40
C LYS A 168 0.53 -0.39 11.13
N VAL A 169 0.16 -1.63 10.81
CA VAL A 169 -0.65 -1.96 9.63
C VAL A 169 -2.02 -1.30 9.70
N LYS A 170 -2.40 -0.64 8.61
CA LYS A 170 -3.73 -0.06 8.40
C LYS A 170 -4.63 -1.02 7.65
N SER A 171 -5.93 -0.92 7.93
CA SER A 171 -6.93 -1.60 7.11
C SER A 171 -7.25 -0.75 5.89
N VAL A 172 -7.25 -1.36 4.70
CA VAL A 172 -7.51 -0.70 3.42
C VAL A 172 -8.69 -1.33 2.69
N LYS A 173 -9.31 -0.55 1.80
CA LYS A 173 -10.40 -1.00 0.92
C LYS A 173 -9.82 -1.65 -0.33
N LYS A 174 -10.19 -2.89 -0.60
CA LYS A 174 -9.78 -3.63 -1.79
C LYS A 174 -11.00 -3.98 -2.63
N MET A 175 -11.09 -3.43 -3.84
CA MET A 175 -12.09 -3.87 -4.81
C MET A 175 -11.77 -5.31 -5.22
N THR A 176 -12.77 -6.20 -5.17
CA THR A 176 -12.58 -7.63 -5.45
C THR A 176 -13.82 -8.25 -6.08
N ASP A 177 -13.66 -9.05 -7.13
CA ASP A 177 -14.75 -9.91 -7.61
C ASP A 177 -14.95 -11.09 -6.65
N ASN A 178 -15.96 -10.98 -5.79
CA ASN A 178 -16.27 -11.96 -4.76
C ASN A 178 -17.39 -12.93 -5.17
N LYS A 179 -17.85 -12.93 -6.42
CA LYS A 179 -18.95 -13.82 -6.82
C LYS A 179 -18.49 -15.28 -6.84
N GLY A 180 -17.42 -15.56 -7.58
CA GLY A 180 -16.97 -16.92 -7.87
C GLY A 180 -18.02 -17.74 -8.63
N GLY A 181 -17.94 -19.07 -8.52
CA GLY A 181 -18.89 -20.00 -9.13
C GLY A 181 -18.72 -20.17 -10.64
N GLY A 182 -17.56 -19.80 -11.21
CA GLY A 182 -17.27 -20.00 -12.63
C GLY A 182 -17.94 -18.98 -13.56
N THR A 183 -18.25 -17.79 -13.03
CA THR A 183 -18.68 -16.63 -13.83
C THR A 183 -18.12 -15.35 -13.21
N ALA A 184 -17.85 -14.35 -14.04
CA ALA A 184 -17.50 -13.01 -13.55
C ALA A 184 -18.67 -12.41 -12.74
N GLY A 185 -18.32 -11.71 -11.67
CA GLY A 185 -19.24 -10.92 -10.86
C GLY A 185 -18.98 -9.43 -10.95
N THR A 186 -19.83 -8.68 -10.25
CA THR A 186 -19.59 -7.25 -10.01
C THR A 186 -18.63 -7.11 -8.84
N PRO A 187 -17.47 -6.45 -9.02
CA PRO A 187 -16.54 -6.20 -7.93
C PRO A 187 -17.20 -5.51 -6.73
N SER A 188 -16.82 -5.93 -5.53
CA SER A 188 -17.28 -5.39 -4.24
C SER A 188 -16.09 -5.09 -3.34
N VAL A 189 -16.25 -4.18 -2.39
CA VAL A 189 -15.17 -3.79 -1.47
C VAL A 189 -15.01 -4.84 -0.37
N THR A 190 -13.78 -5.27 -0.15
CA THR A 190 -13.34 -5.93 1.08
C THR A 190 -12.49 -4.97 1.91
N THR A 191 -12.42 -5.21 3.22
CA THR A 191 -11.57 -4.44 4.14
C THR A 191 -10.55 -5.36 4.75
N ASP A 192 -9.28 -5.11 4.45
CA ASP A 192 -8.19 -6.01 4.80
C ASP A 192 -7.02 -5.25 5.42
N LYS A 193 -6.43 -5.84 6.46
CA LYS A 193 -5.12 -5.45 7.01
C LYS A 193 -3.99 -6.06 6.18
N ILE A 194 -4.12 -7.36 5.92
CA ILE A 194 -3.22 -8.13 5.09
C ILE A 194 -4.03 -8.72 3.93
N PHE A 195 -3.55 -8.50 2.72
CA PHE A 195 -4.24 -8.95 1.50
C PHE A 195 -3.25 -9.58 0.53
N LEU A 196 -3.77 -10.23 -0.50
CA LEU A 196 -3.00 -10.60 -1.68
C LEU A 196 -3.36 -9.63 -2.80
N LEU A 197 -2.41 -9.31 -3.67
CA LEU A 197 -2.71 -8.50 -4.85
C LEU A 197 -3.75 -9.20 -5.73
N SER A 198 -4.58 -8.44 -6.44
CA SER A 198 -5.40 -8.98 -7.53
C SER A 198 -4.60 -9.10 -8.82
N THR A 199 -5.10 -9.86 -9.79
CA THR A 199 -4.50 -9.89 -11.12
C THR A 199 -4.55 -8.52 -11.80
N THR A 200 -5.61 -7.72 -11.60
CA THR A 200 -5.64 -6.34 -12.09
C THR A 200 -4.58 -5.47 -11.45
N GLU A 201 -4.29 -5.67 -10.17
CA GLU A 201 -3.23 -4.95 -9.46
C GLU A 201 -1.82 -5.28 -9.95
N VAL A 202 -1.62 -6.49 -10.50
CA VAL A 202 -0.35 -6.91 -11.11
C VAL A 202 -0.28 -6.52 -12.58
N TYR A 203 -1.26 -6.89 -13.39
CA TYR A 203 -1.22 -6.81 -14.87
C TYR A 203 -1.92 -5.57 -15.43
N GLY A 204 -2.89 -5.00 -14.72
CA GLY A 204 -3.68 -3.86 -15.17
C GLY A 204 -4.76 -4.16 -16.22
N ASP A 205 -4.56 -5.16 -17.10
CA ASP A 205 -5.41 -5.45 -18.27
C ASP A 205 -6.16 -6.79 -18.22
N MET A 206 -6.10 -7.54 -17.10
CA MET A 206 -6.69 -8.88 -17.02
C MET A 206 -8.13 -8.93 -16.51
N GLN A 207 -8.42 -8.26 -15.40
CA GLN A 207 -9.72 -8.28 -14.72
C GLN A 207 -10.10 -6.85 -14.30
N SER A 208 -11.18 -6.70 -13.54
CA SER A 208 -11.66 -5.39 -13.06
C SER A 208 -11.62 -5.24 -11.53
N ASP A 209 -10.85 -6.07 -10.83
CA ASP A 209 -10.85 -6.18 -9.37
C ASP A 209 -9.70 -5.39 -8.71
N GLY A 210 -9.47 -4.16 -9.17
CA GLY A 210 -8.47 -3.25 -8.62
C GLY A 210 -7.94 -2.25 -9.65
N VAL A 211 -6.82 -1.59 -9.30
CA VAL A 211 -6.05 -0.72 -10.19
C VAL A 211 -4.59 -1.17 -10.11
N GLN A 212 -3.88 -1.18 -11.24
CA GLN A 212 -2.49 -1.65 -11.25
C GLN A 212 -1.60 -0.84 -10.30
N TYR A 213 -0.83 -1.53 -9.46
CA TYR A 213 0.14 -0.90 -8.57
C TYR A 213 1.30 -0.24 -9.35
N GLU A 214 1.81 0.85 -8.80
CA GLU A 214 2.81 1.71 -9.43
C GLU A 214 4.11 0.96 -9.74
N PHE A 215 4.50 0.00 -8.90
CA PHE A 215 5.66 -0.86 -9.13
C PHE A 215 5.53 -1.66 -10.44
N TYR A 216 4.43 -2.38 -10.65
CA TYR A 216 4.25 -3.20 -11.86
C TYR A 216 4.05 -2.32 -13.09
N LYS A 217 3.34 -1.20 -12.92
CA LYS A 217 3.17 -0.20 -13.98
C LYS A 217 4.51 0.37 -14.44
N SER A 218 5.43 0.68 -13.52
CA SER A 218 6.76 1.21 -13.88
C SER A 218 7.65 0.17 -14.57
N LYS A 219 7.36 -1.12 -14.40
CA LYS A 219 7.98 -2.23 -15.13
C LYS A 219 7.27 -2.58 -16.45
N GLY A 220 6.19 -1.86 -16.79
CA GLY A 220 5.42 -2.08 -18.02
C GLY A 220 4.68 -3.42 -18.05
N VAL A 221 4.29 -3.94 -16.88
CA VAL A 221 3.65 -5.25 -16.77
C VAL A 221 2.24 -5.23 -17.38
N THR A 222 1.95 -6.23 -18.22
CA THR A 222 0.63 -6.54 -18.78
C THR A 222 0.47 -8.05 -18.93
N THR A 223 -0.72 -8.52 -19.30
CA THR A 223 -0.93 -9.95 -19.67
C THR A 223 -0.06 -10.42 -20.83
N SER A 224 0.40 -9.52 -21.70
CA SER A 224 1.28 -9.80 -22.84
C SER A 224 2.76 -9.47 -22.60
N ASN A 225 3.06 -8.72 -21.55
CA ASN A 225 4.42 -8.37 -21.13
C ASN A 225 4.56 -8.56 -19.62
N TYR A 226 4.69 -9.80 -19.17
CA TYR A 226 4.56 -10.15 -17.76
C TYR A 226 5.88 -10.32 -17.00
N SER A 227 7.03 -10.25 -17.69
CA SER A 227 8.34 -10.55 -17.08
C SER A 227 8.70 -9.63 -15.89
N GLY A 228 8.16 -8.41 -15.86
CA GLY A 228 8.30 -7.49 -14.72
C GLY A 228 7.60 -7.95 -13.44
N ALA A 229 6.64 -8.88 -13.54
CA ALA A 229 6.00 -9.54 -12.40
C ALA A 229 6.71 -10.82 -11.95
N SER A 230 7.82 -11.20 -12.61
CA SER A 230 8.55 -12.41 -12.29
C SER A 230 9.01 -12.45 -10.84
N SER A 231 8.93 -13.66 -10.27
CA SER A 231 9.39 -13.98 -8.94
C SER A 231 9.88 -15.41 -8.93
N ARG A 232 10.75 -15.80 -8.00
CA ARG A 232 11.31 -17.17 -8.03
C ARG A 232 10.22 -18.27 -7.94
N TRP A 233 9.04 -17.95 -7.41
CA TRP A 233 8.00 -18.91 -7.08
C TRP A 233 6.64 -18.40 -7.51
N HIS A 234 5.76 -19.32 -7.91
CA HIS A 234 4.38 -18.95 -8.18
C HIS A 234 3.64 -18.62 -6.87
N HIS A 235 2.80 -17.60 -6.89
CA HIS A 235 2.12 -17.11 -5.70
C HIS A 235 0.69 -16.67 -6.00
N TRP A 236 -0.18 -16.86 -5.01
CA TRP A 236 -1.60 -16.53 -5.13
C TRP A 236 -1.85 -15.06 -5.41
N THR A 237 -2.89 -14.79 -6.21
CA THR A 237 -3.62 -13.53 -6.17
C THR A 237 -4.96 -13.76 -5.45
N ARG A 238 -5.65 -12.68 -5.09
CA ARG A 238 -7.01 -12.77 -4.53
C ARG A 238 -8.11 -12.95 -5.60
N SER A 239 -7.76 -12.91 -6.87
CA SER A 239 -8.74 -12.92 -7.96
C SER A 239 -9.28 -14.32 -8.23
N VAL A 240 -10.60 -14.44 -8.39
CA VAL A 240 -11.23 -15.68 -8.86
C VAL A 240 -11.01 -15.86 -10.37
N THR A 241 -10.96 -17.12 -10.82
CA THR A 241 -11.04 -17.38 -12.27
C THR A 241 -12.50 -17.31 -12.74
N PRO A 242 -12.83 -16.49 -13.75
CA PRO A 242 -14.21 -16.33 -14.22
C PRO A 242 -14.71 -17.53 -15.02
N SER A 243 -13.87 -18.52 -15.33
CA SER A 243 -14.21 -19.69 -16.15
C SER A 243 -14.18 -21.03 -15.41
N ALA A 244 -13.86 -21.03 -14.11
CA ALA A 244 -13.91 -22.24 -13.29
C ALA A 244 -14.50 -21.94 -11.90
N SER A 245 -15.33 -22.85 -11.40
CA SER A 245 -16.03 -22.73 -10.11
C SER A 245 -15.19 -23.12 -8.90
N THR A 246 -13.96 -23.57 -9.14
CA THR A 246 -13.07 -24.14 -8.13
C THR A 246 -11.78 -23.34 -7.95
N GLY A 247 -11.50 -22.38 -8.84
CA GLY A 247 -10.15 -21.83 -9.01
C GLY A 247 -9.95 -20.37 -8.60
N PHE A 248 -8.72 -20.08 -8.22
CA PHE A 248 -8.20 -18.71 -8.03
C PHE A 248 -7.00 -18.50 -8.95
N ARG A 249 -6.77 -17.26 -9.34
CA ARG A 249 -5.64 -16.87 -10.16
C ARG A 249 -4.37 -16.82 -9.32
N PHE A 250 -3.24 -17.05 -9.96
CA PHE A 250 -1.92 -16.91 -9.36
C PHE A 250 -0.93 -16.39 -10.40
N VAL A 251 0.13 -15.76 -9.93
CA VAL A 251 1.27 -15.33 -10.75
C VAL A 251 2.29 -16.46 -10.79
N VAL A 252 2.62 -16.95 -11.99
CA VAL A 252 3.65 -17.97 -12.25
C VAL A 252 5.04 -17.34 -11.98
N GLY A 253 6.05 -18.16 -11.65
CA GLY A 253 7.38 -17.64 -11.32
C GLY A 253 8.04 -16.78 -12.43
N ASN A 254 7.82 -17.09 -13.70
CA ASN A 254 8.29 -16.23 -14.80
C ASN A 254 7.50 -14.92 -14.94
N GLY A 255 6.50 -14.67 -14.10
CA GLY A 255 5.61 -13.51 -14.10
C GLY A 255 4.30 -13.73 -14.85
N ASP A 256 4.19 -14.81 -15.63
CA ASP A 256 2.96 -15.17 -16.35
C ASP A 256 1.81 -15.42 -15.37
N TRP A 257 0.60 -15.61 -15.87
CA TRP A 257 -0.58 -15.86 -15.05
C TRP A 257 -1.18 -17.22 -15.34
N ASP A 258 -1.71 -17.84 -14.30
CA ASP A 258 -2.49 -19.07 -14.43
C ASP A 258 -3.54 -19.13 -13.31
N TYR A 259 -4.18 -20.27 -13.11
CA TYR A 259 -5.08 -20.52 -12.01
C TYR A 259 -4.85 -21.90 -11.41
N SER A 260 -5.17 -22.03 -10.13
CA SER A 260 -5.14 -23.30 -9.42
C SER A 260 -6.43 -23.48 -8.63
N ASN A 261 -6.79 -24.74 -8.35
CA ASN A 261 -7.93 -25.04 -7.49
C ASN A 261 -7.73 -24.41 -6.11
N ALA A 262 -8.81 -24.06 -5.42
CA ALA A 262 -8.75 -23.42 -4.12
C ALA A 262 -8.03 -24.27 -3.05
N THR A 263 -7.95 -25.59 -3.25
CA THR A 263 -7.18 -26.53 -2.40
C THR A 263 -5.70 -26.65 -2.79
N GLY A 264 -5.30 -26.07 -3.93
CA GLY A 264 -3.92 -26.00 -4.37
C GLY A 264 -3.08 -25.15 -3.42
N VAL A 265 -1.75 -25.29 -3.50
CA VAL A 265 -0.83 -24.68 -2.53
C VAL A 265 0.27 -23.78 -3.17
N PRO A 266 -0.05 -22.83 -4.06
CA PRO A 266 0.82 -21.69 -4.34
C PRO A 266 1.34 -20.99 -3.07
N TYR A 267 2.50 -20.35 -3.19
CA TYR A 267 3.04 -19.50 -2.12
C TYR A 267 2.18 -18.25 -1.91
N VAL A 268 2.35 -17.60 -0.76
CA VAL A 268 1.67 -16.35 -0.45
C VAL A 268 2.65 -15.21 -0.31
N PHE A 269 2.44 -14.16 -1.11
CA PHE A 269 3.14 -12.89 -1.00
C PHE A 269 2.16 -11.85 -0.46
N PRO A 270 1.98 -11.76 0.87
CA PRO A 270 1.05 -10.80 1.45
C PRO A 270 1.50 -9.36 1.19
N ALA A 271 0.51 -8.49 1.08
CA ALA A 271 0.65 -7.06 1.05
C ALA A 271 -0.04 -6.41 2.25
N PHE A 272 0.46 -5.23 2.63
CA PHE A 272 -0.03 -4.44 3.75
C PHE A 272 0.31 -2.97 3.55
N SER A 273 -0.42 -2.08 4.21
CA SER A 273 -0.26 -0.63 4.05
C SER A 273 -0.03 0.06 5.39
N PHE A 274 0.70 1.18 5.34
CA PHE A 274 0.89 2.12 6.45
C PHE A 274 0.25 3.47 6.14
#